data_AF-A0AAD9X8A3-F1
#
_entry.id   AF-A0AAD9X8A3-F1
#
_cell.length_a   1.000
_cell.length_b   1.000
_cell.length_c   1.000
_cell.angle_alpha   90.00
_cell.angle_beta   90.00
_cell.angle_gamma   90.00
#
_symmetry.space_group_name_H-M   'P 1'
#
loop_
_entity.id
_entity.type
_entity.pdbx_description
1 polymer ?
#
loop_
_entity_poly.entity_id
_entity_poly.type
_entity_poly.pdbx_seq_one_letter_code
_entity_poly.pdbx_strand_id
1 'polypeptide(L)'
;MYANLPIWEPYLQPGSHNFTNGASFASAGAAVLVETNPSTLNIRIQLSYLKEVVNLLKEELGDTEAKNIQRMQSNCQVSEEIYEMGGRKFAFQNVGPFGCQPELKQQYNLSGKACVEELQTIASLHNNALSNVTRELESQLSGFNYMNFDFFNALNDMTSHPEKYCFKVSDIACSGTGSHRGSGCGRVPAYELCSVPNEYVFFDGGHPTE
;
A
#
# COMPACT_ATOMS: atom_id res chain seq x y z
N MET A 1 14.01 -3.26 -3.54
CA MET A 1 14.87 -2.07 -3.19
C MET A 1 15.66 -1.36 -4.34
N TYR A 2 15.13 -1.13 -5.55
CA TYR A 2 15.96 -0.52 -6.64
C TYR A 2 16.10 1.02 -6.64
N ALA A 3 15.38 1.76 -5.78
CA ALA A 3 15.38 3.23 -5.81
C ALA A 3 16.41 3.90 -4.88
N ASN A 4 17.14 3.13 -4.05
CA ASN A 4 18.08 3.64 -3.02
C ASN A 4 17.50 4.79 -2.15
N LEU A 5 16.19 4.78 -1.94
CA LEU A 5 15.50 5.73 -1.07
C LEU A 5 15.51 5.19 0.37
N PRO A 6 15.68 6.05 1.38
CA PRO A 6 15.56 5.62 2.78
C PRO A 6 14.16 5.08 3.03
N ILE A 7 14.08 3.91 3.66
CA ILE A 7 12.81 3.35 4.15
C ILE A 7 12.33 4.25 5.28
N TRP A 8 11.07 4.69 5.22
CA TRP A 8 10.45 5.45 6.32
C TRP A 8 10.28 4.53 7.53
N GLU A 9 10.91 4.90 8.65
CA GLU A 9 10.80 4.13 9.88
C GLU A 9 9.35 4.12 10.40
N PRO A 10 8.85 2.99 10.91
CA PRO A 10 7.58 2.95 11.63
C PRO A 10 7.59 3.93 12.81
N TYR A 11 6.53 4.73 12.94
CA TYR A 11 6.38 5.70 14.03
C TYR A 11 6.51 5.08 15.42
N LEU A 12 6.02 3.85 15.59
CA LEU A 12 6.06 3.12 16.86
C LEU A 12 7.33 2.29 17.05
N GLN A 13 8.33 2.42 16.19
CA GLN A 13 9.61 1.77 16.40
C GLN A 13 10.23 2.31 17.70
N PRO A 14 10.87 1.49 18.55
CA PRO A 14 11.55 2.01 19.74
C PRO A 14 12.84 2.77 19.37
N GLY A 15 13.09 3.92 19.99
CA GLY A 15 14.36 4.65 19.86
C GLY A 15 14.20 6.17 19.77
N SER A 16 15.29 6.87 19.50
CA SER A 16 15.26 8.28 19.07
C SER A 16 15.00 8.32 17.57
N HIS A 17 13.99 9.07 17.14
CA HIS A 17 13.65 9.21 15.73
C HIS A 17 14.00 10.58 15.19
N ASN A 18 14.35 10.62 13.91
CA ASN A 18 14.42 11.85 13.13
C ASN A 18 13.38 11.76 12.00
N PHE A 19 12.29 12.52 12.13
CA PHE A 19 11.16 12.46 11.21
C PHE A 19 11.33 13.33 9.96
N THR A 20 12.46 14.05 9.82
CA THR A 20 12.71 14.91 8.66
C THR A 20 12.80 14.15 7.34
N ASN A 21 13.12 12.85 7.38
CA ASN A 21 13.18 11.97 6.21
C ASN A 21 11.87 11.18 5.97
N GLY A 22 10.86 11.35 6.81
CA GLY A 22 9.56 10.66 6.75
C GLY A 22 9.36 9.64 7.88
N ALA A 23 8.12 9.23 8.08
CA ALA A 23 7.69 8.24 9.06
C ALA A 23 6.53 7.41 8.48
N SER A 24 6.48 6.13 8.83
CA SER A 24 5.36 5.25 8.48
C SER A 24 4.39 5.13 9.65
N PHE A 25 3.13 5.48 9.40
CA PHE A 25 2.03 5.30 10.35
C PHE A 25 1.14 4.11 9.99
N ALA A 26 1.47 3.38 8.91
CA ALA A 26 0.65 2.30 8.40
C ALA A 26 0.57 1.14 9.39
N SER A 27 -0.63 0.57 9.55
CA SER A 27 -0.86 -0.64 10.33
C SER A 27 -1.46 -1.73 9.45
N ALA A 28 -0.76 -2.87 9.37
CA ALA A 28 -1.18 -3.99 8.53
C ALA A 28 -2.55 -4.53 8.98
N GLY A 29 -3.45 -4.75 8.01
CA GLY A 29 -4.81 -5.20 8.29
C GLY A 29 -5.71 -4.15 8.95
N ALA A 30 -5.24 -2.91 9.08
CA ALA A 30 -6.08 -1.80 9.53
C ALA A 30 -7.12 -1.49 8.47
N ALA A 31 -8.39 -1.60 8.87
CA ALA A 31 -9.50 -1.13 8.08
C ALA A 31 -9.80 0.35 8.38
N VAL A 32 -10.56 0.97 7.48
CA VAL A 32 -11.16 2.29 7.72
C VAL A 32 -12.07 2.25 8.94
N LEU A 33 -12.81 1.15 9.10
CA LEU A 33 -13.78 0.92 10.17
C LEU A 33 -13.15 0.09 11.29
N VAL A 34 -13.32 0.55 12.53
CA VAL A 34 -12.77 -0.11 13.73
C VAL A 34 -13.40 -1.48 13.93
N GLU A 35 -14.65 -1.62 13.51
CA GLU A 35 -15.48 -2.81 13.64
C GLU A 35 -14.95 -3.97 12.79
N THR A 36 -14.25 -3.68 11.70
CA THR A 36 -13.75 -4.72 10.79
C THR A 36 -12.52 -5.43 11.34
N ASN A 37 -11.67 -4.73 12.10
CA ASN A 37 -10.49 -5.33 12.73
C ASN A 37 -10.04 -4.54 13.97
N PRO A 38 -10.67 -4.76 15.14
CA PRO A 38 -10.45 -3.92 16.32
C PRO A 38 -9.05 -4.06 16.94
N SER A 39 -8.28 -5.09 16.56
CA SER A 39 -6.92 -5.32 17.06
C SER A 39 -5.85 -4.53 16.31
N THR A 40 -6.23 -3.69 15.35
CA THR A 40 -5.31 -2.90 14.52
C THR A 40 -5.40 -1.41 14.83
N LEU A 41 -4.36 -0.65 14.47
CA LEU A 41 -4.37 0.80 14.60
C LEU A 41 -5.20 1.34 13.44
N ASN A 42 -6.48 1.60 13.70
CA ASN A 42 -7.39 2.16 12.70
C ASN A 42 -6.90 3.52 12.21
N ILE A 43 -7.47 3.97 11.10
CA ILE A 43 -7.04 5.19 10.42
C ILE A 43 -7.10 6.46 11.30
N ARG A 44 -8.01 6.53 12.28
CA ARG A 44 -8.08 7.69 13.21
C ARG A 44 -6.88 7.72 14.16
N ILE A 45 -6.42 6.56 14.62
CA ILE A 45 -5.23 6.45 15.47
C ILE A 45 -3.97 6.76 14.66
N GLN A 46 -3.87 6.26 13.42
CA GLN A 46 -2.75 6.60 12.54
C GLN A 46 -2.69 8.12 12.30
N LEU A 47 -3.85 8.76 12.14
CA LEU A 47 -3.96 10.21 11.99
C LEU A 47 -3.59 11.00 13.25
N SER A 48 -3.84 10.47 14.46
CA SER A 48 -3.37 11.13 15.69
C SER A 48 -1.85 11.07 15.82
N TYR A 49 -1.21 9.97 15.44
CA TYR A 49 0.25 9.88 15.41
C TYR A 49 0.88 10.82 14.38
N LEU A 50 0.23 10.96 13.22
CA LEU A 50 0.65 11.96 12.25
C LEU A 50 0.54 13.39 12.81
N LYS A 51 -0.55 13.70 13.53
CA LYS A 51 -0.73 15.00 14.21
C LYS A 51 0.42 15.28 15.17
N GLU A 52 0.85 14.28 15.94
CA GLU A 52 1.99 14.37 16.86
C GLU A 52 3.30 14.69 16.11
N VAL A 53 3.62 13.94 15.06
CA VAL A 53 4.84 14.18 14.26
C VAL A 53 4.82 15.55 13.57
N VAL A 54 3.68 16.00 13.07
CA VAL A 54 3.56 17.35 12.48
C VAL A 54 3.85 18.43 13.51
N ASN A 55 3.40 18.27 14.76
CA ASN A 55 3.69 19.23 15.83
C ASN A 55 5.18 19.21 16.19
N LEU A 56 5.80 18.04 16.31
CA LEU A 56 7.25 17.93 16.57
C LEU A 56 8.07 18.61 15.47
N LEU A 57 7.75 18.38 14.20
CA LEU A 57 8.45 19.02 13.07
C LEU A 57 8.30 20.54 13.08
N LYS A 58 7.14 21.06 13.51
CA LYS A 58 6.92 22.51 13.67
C LYS A 58 7.76 23.08 14.82
N GLU A 59 7.90 22.36 15.91
CA GLU A 59 8.76 22.76 17.04
C GLU A 59 10.24 22.76 16.65
N GLU A 60 10.69 21.77 15.87
CA GLU A 60 12.09 21.61 15.48
C GLU A 60 12.52 22.55 14.34
N LEU A 61 11.67 22.74 13.32
CA LEU A 61 12.03 23.42 12.07
C LEU A 61 11.26 24.72 11.82
N GLY A 62 10.21 24.97 12.61
CA GLY A 62 9.27 26.06 12.36
C GLY A 62 8.23 25.72 11.28
N ASP A 63 7.12 26.46 11.29
CA ASP A 63 5.93 26.18 10.48
C ASP A 63 6.18 26.11 8.97
N THR A 64 7.06 26.98 8.45
CA THR A 64 7.30 27.08 7.00
C THR A 64 8.07 25.88 6.49
N GLU A 65 9.09 25.44 7.23
CA GLU A 65 9.94 24.33 6.84
C GLU A 65 9.25 22.98 7.06
N ALA A 66 8.50 22.83 8.15
CA ALA A 66 7.66 21.65 8.40
C ALA A 66 6.65 21.40 7.26
N LYS A 67 6.00 22.46 6.74
CA LYS A 67 5.08 22.35 5.59
C LYS A 67 5.77 21.89 4.30
N ASN A 68 7.04 22.24 4.10
CA ASN A 68 7.78 21.86 2.89
C ASN A 68 8.16 20.37 2.86
N ILE A 69 8.35 19.77 4.03
CA ILE A 69 8.71 18.35 4.21
C ILE A 69 7.48 17.44 4.13
N GLN A 70 6.28 18.00 4.32
CA GLN A 70 5.03 17.25 4.36
C GLN A 70 4.62 16.71 2.97
N ARG A 71 5.02 15.46 2.69
CA ARG A 71 4.50 14.62 1.60
C ARG A 71 3.88 13.38 2.20
N MET A 72 2.70 12.98 1.73
CA MET A 72 1.96 11.87 2.35
C MET A 72 1.42 10.87 1.37
N GLN A 73 1.36 9.62 1.81
CA GLN A 73 0.49 8.61 1.23
C GLN A 73 -0.75 8.45 2.10
N SER A 74 -1.94 8.72 1.56
CA SER A 74 -3.18 8.80 2.35
C SER A 74 -4.36 8.12 1.66
N ASN A 75 -5.39 7.79 2.44
CA ASN A 75 -6.72 7.47 1.92
C ASN A 75 -7.48 8.79 1.69
N CYS A 76 -8.38 8.85 0.69
CA CYS A 76 -9.16 10.04 0.38
C CYS A 76 -9.88 10.63 1.59
N GLN A 77 -10.47 9.81 2.46
CA GLN A 77 -11.25 10.30 3.61
C GLN A 77 -10.43 11.13 4.61
N VAL A 78 -9.15 10.83 4.79
CA VAL A 78 -8.29 11.58 5.72
C VAL A 78 -7.51 12.71 5.06
N SER A 79 -7.64 12.85 3.74
CA SER A 79 -6.84 13.81 2.97
C SER A 79 -7.22 15.27 3.29
N GLU A 80 -8.49 15.52 3.61
CA GLU A 80 -8.96 16.84 4.07
C GLU A 80 -8.38 17.20 5.44
N GLU A 81 -8.44 16.30 6.43
CA GLU A 81 -7.84 16.53 7.76
C GLU A 81 -6.33 16.77 7.64
N ILE A 82 -5.65 16.03 6.77
CA ILE A 82 -4.22 16.23 6.49
C ILE A 82 -3.96 17.59 5.84
N TYR A 83 -4.83 18.00 4.93
CA TYR A 83 -4.75 19.30 4.27
C TYR A 83 -4.92 20.45 5.27
N GLU A 84 -5.87 20.33 6.22
CA GLU A 84 -6.07 21.30 7.30
C GLU A 84 -4.83 21.44 8.20
N MET A 85 -4.05 20.37 8.37
CA MET A 85 -2.79 20.40 9.11
C MET A 85 -1.64 21.08 8.35
N GLY A 86 -1.82 21.39 7.07
CA GLY A 86 -0.81 22.00 6.21
C GLY A 86 -0.32 21.11 5.07
N GLY A 87 -0.80 19.86 4.97
CA GLY A 87 -0.43 18.95 3.90
C GLY A 87 -0.84 19.47 2.53
N ARG A 88 0.07 19.45 1.56
CA ARG A 88 -0.21 19.93 0.19
C ARG A 88 0.16 18.94 -0.90
N LYS A 89 1.03 17.97 -0.60
CA LYS A 89 1.54 16.99 -1.57
C LYS A 89 1.13 15.59 -1.14
N PHE A 90 0.31 14.95 -1.96
CA PHE A 90 -0.29 13.65 -1.68
C PHE A 90 0.07 12.62 -2.74
N ALA A 91 0.23 11.37 -2.35
CA ALA A 91 0.45 10.25 -3.25
C ALA A 91 -0.53 9.13 -2.90
N PHE A 92 -1.38 8.75 -3.83
CA PHE A 92 -2.34 7.68 -3.65
C PHE A 92 -1.87 6.47 -4.44
N GLN A 93 -2.02 5.28 -3.88
CA GLN A 93 -1.87 4.02 -4.60
C GLN A 93 -3.27 3.49 -4.90
N ASN A 94 -3.56 3.18 -6.16
CA ASN A 94 -4.82 2.51 -6.50
C ASN A 94 -4.76 1.01 -6.10
N VAL A 95 -5.92 0.35 -6.04
CA VAL A 95 -5.99 -1.07 -5.70
C VAL A 95 -5.42 -1.89 -6.85
N GLY A 96 -4.55 -2.85 -6.55
CA GLY A 96 -3.99 -3.78 -7.54
C GLY A 96 -5.05 -4.68 -8.20
N PRO A 97 -4.67 -5.55 -9.16
CA PRO A 97 -5.56 -6.54 -9.74
C PRO A 97 -5.99 -7.59 -8.71
N PHE A 98 -6.96 -7.24 -7.86
CA PHE A 98 -7.40 -8.00 -6.71
C PHE A 98 -7.77 -9.45 -7.07
N GLY A 99 -8.63 -9.65 -8.07
CA GLY A 99 -9.06 -10.99 -8.49
C GLY A 99 -7.95 -11.87 -9.09
N CYS A 100 -6.76 -11.33 -9.31
CA CYS A 100 -5.61 -12.05 -9.88
C CYS A 100 -4.58 -12.48 -8.83
N GLN A 101 -4.79 -12.16 -7.54
CA GLN A 101 -3.87 -12.56 -6.47
C GLN A 101 -3.78 -14.10 -6.33
N PRO A 102 -2.60 -14.67 -6.01
CA PRO A 102 -2.45 -16.12 -5.86
C PRO A 102 -3.44 -16.75 -4.86
N GLU A 103 -3.75 -16.08 -3.74
CA GLU A 103 -4.75 -16.53 -2.77
C GLU A 103 -6.13 -16.73 -3.42
N LEU A 104 -6.59 -15.74 -4.18
CA LEU A 104 -7.91 -15.76 -4.80
C LEU A 104 -7.97 -16.73 -5.98
N LYS A 105 -6.90 -16.83 -6.78
CA LYS A 105 -6.82 -17.86 -7.82
C LYS A 105 -6.90 -19.25 -7.22
N GLN A 106 -6.22 -19.49 -6.10
CA GLN A 106 -6.29 -20.76 -5.39
C GLN A 106 -7.69 -21.03 -4.81
N GLN A 107 -8.30 -20.04 -4.14
CA GLN A 107 -9.63 -20.17 -3.55
C GLN A 107 -10.71 -20.47 -4.59
N TYR A 108 -10.62 -19.86 -5.78
CA TYR A 108 -11.58 -20.02 -6.86
C TYR A 108 -11.17 -21.10 -7.88
N ASN A 109 -10.12 -21.87 -7.61
CA ASN A 109 -9.58 -22.92 -8.50
C ASN A 109 -9.33 -22.43 -9.94
N LEU A 110 -8.82 -21.21 -10.09
CA LEU A 110 -8.47 -20.62 -11.37
C LEU A 110 -7.07 -21.08 -11.80
N SER A 111 -6.79 -21.05 -13.10
CA SER A 111 -5.48 -21.41 -13.66
C SER A 111 -5.08 -20.48 -14.80
N GLY A 112 -3.79 -20.48 -15.14
CA GLY A 112 -3.25 -19.63 -16.20
C GLY A 112 -3.49 -18.14 -15.94
N LYS A 113 -3.98 -17.42 -16.96
CA LYS A 113 -4.25 -15.98 -16.91
C LYS A 113 -5.64 -15.61 -16.38
N ALA A 114 -6.44 -16.59 -15.91
CA ALA A 114 -7.77 -16.31 -15.38
C ALA A 114 -7.69 -15.59 -14.02
N CYS A 115 -8.64 -14.67 -13.81
CA CYS A 115 -8.82 -13.94 -12.56
C CYS A 115 -10.31 -13.94 -12.17
N VAL A 116 -10.61 -13.69 -10.90
CA VAL A 116 -11.99 -13.57 -10.42
C VAL A 116 -12.58 -12.24 -10.91
N GLU A 117 -13.48 -12.30 -11.89
CA GLU A 117 -14.01 -11.12 -12.60
C GLU A 117 -14.74 -10.14 -11.68
N GLU A 118 -15.52 -10.64 -10.73
CA GLU A 118 -16.23 -9.81 -9.76
C GLU A 118 -15.26 -8.97 -8.92
N LEU A 119 -14.18 -9.60 -8.43
CA LEU A 119 -13.16 -8.92 -7.62
C LEU A 119 -12.32 -7.93 -8.45
N GLN A 120 -12.08 -8.22 -9.73
CA GLN A 120 -11.47 -7.26 -10.65
C GLN A 120 -12.36 -6.06 -10.94
N THR A 121 -13.67 -6.29 -11.03
CA THR A 121 -14.66 -5.23 -11.22
C THR A 121 -14.71 -4.31 -10.01
N ILE A 122 -14.71 -4.88 -8.80
CA ILE A 122 -14.65 -4.11 -7.54
C ILE A 122 -13.39 -3.24 -7.47
N ALA A 123 -12.22 -3.81 -7.79
CA ALA A 123 -10.96 -3.05 -7.84
C ALA A 123 -11.03 -1.88 -8.85
N SER A 124 -11.59 -2.13 -10.04
CA SER A 124 -11.73 -1.11 -11.08
C SER A 124 -12.68 0.01 -10.67
N LEU A 125 -13.82 -0.32 -10.07
CA LEU A 125 -14.79 0.66 -9.55
C LEU A 125 -14.18 1.52 -8.45
N HIS A 126 -13.47 0.91 -7.51
CA HIS A 126 -12.74 1.64 -6.47
C HIS A 126 -11.71 2.61 -7.09
N ASN A 127 -10.93 2.15 -8.06
CA ASN A 127 -9.88 2.96 -8.69
C ASN A 127 -10.46 4.16 -9.47
N ASN A 128 -11.60 3.97 -10.12
CA ASN A 128 -12.34 5.07 -10.76
C ASN A 128 -12.85 6.08 -9.72
N ALA A 129 -13.42 5.60 -8.61
CA ALA A 129 -13.87 6.47 -7.53
C ALA A 129 -12.72 7.27 -6.90
N LEU A 130 -11.58 6.62 -6.64
CA LEU A 130 -10.35 7.26 -6.17
C LEU A 130 -9.91 8.38 -7.14
N SER A 131 -9.89 8.11 -8.45
CA SER A 131 -9.52 9.12 -9.44
C SER A 131 -10.49 10.30 -9.47
N ASN A 132 -11.78 10.08 -9.25
CA ASN A 132 -12.76 11.17 -9.22
C ASN A 132 -12.61 12.02 -7.96
N VAL A 133 -12.52 11.38 -6.79
CA VAL A 133 -12.39 12.09 -5.50
C VAL A 133 -11.08 12.89 -5.44
N THR A 134 -9.96 12.34 -5.93
CA THR A 134 -8.69 13.08 -5.95
C THR A 134 -8.72 14.31 -6.86
N ARG A 135 -9.43 14.24 -8.00
CA ARG A 135 -9.69 15.41 -8.87
C ARG A 135 -10.61 16.44 -8.22
N GLU A 136 -11.64 15.98 -7.51
CA GLU A 136 -12.54 16.86 -6.76
C GLU A 136 -11.77 17.62 -5.67
N LEU A 137 -10.93 16.92 -4.89
CA LEU A 137 -10.09 17.54 -3.87
C LEU A 137 -9.15 18.58 -4.46
N GLU A 138 -8.46 18.29 -5.58
CA GLU A 138 -7.61 19.27 -6.27
C GLU A 138 -8.39 20.52 -6.71
N SER A 139 -9.64 20.35 -7.16
CA SER A 139 -10.48 21.48 -7.58
C SER A 139 -10.99 22.35 -6.43
N GLN A 140 -11.14 21.77 -5.23
CA GLN A 140 -11.73 22.44 -4.07
C GLN A 140 -10.67 23.01 -3.11
N LEU A 141 -9.49 22.39 -3.06
CA LEU A 141 -8.45 22.69 -2.07
C LEU A 141 -7.26 23.40 -2.71
N SER A 142 -7.14 24.70 -2.44
CA SER A 142 -6.08 25.53 -3.02
C SER A 142 -4.68 25.01 -2.66
N GLY A 143 -3.86 24.74 -3.69
CA GLY A 143 -2.50 24.22 -3.53
C GLY A 143 -2.44 22.74 -3.17
N PHE A 144 -3.57 22.02 -3.17
CA PHE A 144 -3.58 20.57 -3.14
C PHE A 144 -2.98 20.03 -4.44
N ASN A 145 -1.97 19.18 -4.31
CA ASN A 145 -1.31 18.53 -5.42
C ASN A 145 -1.20 17.04 -5.10
N TYR A 146 -1.49 16.20 -6.08
CA TYR A 146 -1.49 14.76 -5.87
C TYR A 146 -0.88 13.99 -7.04
N MET A 147 -0.48 12.75 -6.75
CA MET A 147 -0.19 11.73 -7.74
C MET A 147 -1.00 10.47 -7.45
N ASN A 148 -1.53 9.82 -8.48
CA ASN A 148 -2.12 8.48 -8.38
C ASN A 148 -1.15 7.48 -9.01
N PHE A 149 -0.54 6.63 -8.19
CA PHE A 149 0.25 5.51 -8.67
C PHE A 149 -0.68 4.41 -9.16
N ASP A 150 -0.59 4.11 -10.46
CA ASP A 150 -1.39 3.09 -11.13
C ASP A 150 -0.84 1.68 -10.89
N PHE A 151 -0.99 1.24 -9.64
CA PHE A 151 -0.56 -0.06 -9.17
C PHE A 151 -1.32 -1.21 -9.83
N PHE A 152 -2.60 -1.01 -10.18
CA PHE A 152 -3.39 -1.98 -10.94
C PHE A 152 -2.69 -2.40 -12.23
N ASN A 153 -2.39 -1.43 -13.10
CA ASN A 153 -1.76 -1.72 -14.38
C ASN A 153 -0.29 -2.09 -14.23
N ALA A 154 0.43 -1.49 -13.27
CA ALA A 154 1.82 -1.84 -13.00
C ALA A 154 1.96 -3.32 -12.61
N LEU A 155 1.16 -3.79 -11.64
CA LEU A 155 1.22 -5.19 -11.22
C LEU A 155 0.69 -6.13 -12.31
N ASN A 156 -0.35 -5.74 -13.05
CA ASN A 156 -0.86 -6.55 -14.16
C ASN A 156 0.15 -6.71 -15.32
N ASP A 157 0.94 -5.67 -15.61
CA ASP A 157 2.02 -5.74 -16.59
C ASP A 157 3.17 -6.62 -16.08
N MET A 158 3.53 -6.52 -14.79
CA MET A 158 4.53 -7.39 -14.17
C MET A 158 4.10 -8.87 -14.19
N THR A 159 2.84 -9.17 -13.92
CA THR A 159 2.36 -10.56 -13.94
C THR A 159 2.23 -11.12 -15.35
N SER A 160 1.84 -10.29 -16.32
CA SER A 160 1.70 -10.67 -17.73
C SER A 160 3.03 -10.77 -18.48
N HIS A 161 4.03 -9.98 -18.06
CA HIS A 161 5.35 -9.87 -18.69
C HIS A 161 6.48 -9.92 -17.64
N PRO A 162 6.58 -10.97 -16.81
CA PRO A 162 7.52 -11.01 -15.68
C PRO A 162 8.98 -10.83 -16.10
N GLU A 163 9.36 -11.39 -17.26
CA GLU A 163 10.73 -11.32 -17.77
C GLU A 163 11.20 -9.89 -18.08
N LYS A 164 10.26 -8.98 -18.45
CA LYS A 164 10.53 -7.55 -18.64
C LYS A 164 11.04 -6.88 -17.36
N TYR A 165 10.66 -7.43 -16.21
CA TYR A 165 10.96 -6.94 -14.87
C TYR A 165 11.91 -7.86 -14.11
N CYS A 166 12.62 -8.76 -14.82
CA CYS A 166 13.55 -9.73 -14.25
C CYS A 166 12.91 -10.78 -13.31
N PHE A 167 11.58 -10.92 -13.31
CA PHE A 167 10.90 -12.02 -12.65
C PHE A 167 10.83 -13.25 -13.57
N LYS A 168 10.77 -14.43 -12.97
CA LYS A 168 10.60 -15.72 -13.65
C LYS A 168 9.24 -16.36 -13.36
N VAL A 169 8.65 -16.07 -12.20
CA VAL A 169 7.39 -16.68 -11.75
C VAL A 169 6.41 -15.58 -11.37
N SER A 170 5.19 -15.62 -11.92
CA SER A 170 4.17 -14.59 -11.67
C SER A 170 2.80 -15.12 -11.27
N ASP A 171 2.59 -16.43 -11.34
CA ASP A 171 1.31 -17.09 -11.10
C ASP A 171 1.28 -17.93 -9.82
N ILE A 172 2.44 -18.23 -9.23
CA ILE A 172 2.61 -18.96 -7.96
C ILE A 172 3.38 -18.05 -6.99
N ALA A 173 3.00 -18.02 -5.72
CA ALA A 173 3.72 -17.27 -4.70
C ALA A 173 5.03 -17.95 -4.28
N CYS A 174 6.00 -17.18 -3.78
CA CYS A 174 7.24 -17.74 -3.25
C CYS A 174 7.00 -18.61 -2.01
N SER A 175 6.09 -18.18 -1.12
CA SER A 175 5.83 -18.78 0.19
C SER A 175 4.36 -19.11 0.38
N GLY A 176 4.06 -20.36 0.75
CA GLY A 176 2.71 -20.81 1.08
C GLY A 176 2.42 -22.26 0.75
N THR A 177 1.14 -22.62 0.70
CA THR A 177 0.64 -23.97 0.41
C THR A 177 -0.45 -23.95 -0.67
N GLY A 178 -0.67 -25.11 -1.28
CA GLY A 178 -1.70 -25.30 -2.30
C GLY A 178 -1.22 -24.99 -3.72
N SER A 179 -2.15 -24.98 -4.67
CA SER A 179 -1.86 -24.92 -6.11
C SER A 179 -1.12 -23.65 -6.57
N HIS A 180 -1.32 -22.53 -5.87
CA HIS A 180 -0.68 -21.25 -6.18
C HIS A 180 0.21 -20.77 -5.02
N ARG A 181 0.46 -21.63 -4.02
CA ARG A 181 1.03 -21.24 -2.72
C ARG A 181 0.31 -20.02 -2.11
N GLY A 182 -1.00 -19.96 -2.33
CA GLY A 182 -1.81 -18.79 -2.02
C GLY A 182 -2.20 -18.64 -0.55
N SER A 183 -1.83 -19.58 0.33
CA SER A 183 -2.21 -19.54 1.74
C SER A 183 -1.13 -20.14 2.65
N GLY A 184 -1.29 -20.01 3.97
CA GLY A 184 -0.47 -20.74 4.93
C GLY A 184 0.97 -20.26 5.13
N CYS A 185 1.46 -19.27 4.36
CA CYS A 185 2.79 -18.65 4.54
C CYS A 185 3.04 -18.31 6.01
N GLY A 186 4.02 -18.97 6.65
CA GLY A 186 4.39 -18.75 8.06
C GLY A 186 3.31 -19.07 9.10
N ARG A 187 2.15 -19.60 8.70
CA ARG A 187 1.00 -19.90 9.59
C ARG A 187 0.79 -21.39 9.81
N VAL A 188 1.29 -22.23 8.91
CA VAL A 188 1.24 -23.70 9.05
C VAL A 188 2.66 -24.28 9.05
N PRO A 189 2.94 -25.38 9.77
CA PRO A 189 4.29 -25.96 9.80
C PRO A 189 4.79 -26.48 8.44
N ALA A 190 3.87 -26.92 7.58
CA ALA A 190 4.18 -27.52 6.28
C ALA A 190 3.83 -26.55 5.13
N TYR A 191 4.57 -25.44 5.03
CA TYR A 191 4.50 -24.53 3.88
C TYR A 191 5.77 -24.64 3.02
N GLU A 192 5.64 -24.32 1.74
CA GLU A 192 6.77 -24.24 0.83
C GLU A 192 7.33 -22.81 0.81
N LEU A 193 8.65 -22.69 0.63
CA LEU A 193 9.35 -21.42 0.46
C LEU A 193 10.32 -21.54 -0.73
N CYS A 194 10.29 -20.56 -1.63
CA CYS A 194 11.19 -20.51 -2.77
C CYS A 194 12.63 -20.15 -2.35
N SER A 195 13.62 -20.55 -3.15
CA SER A 195 15.04 -20.27 -2.86
C SER A 195 15.46 -18.83 -3.16
N VAL A 196 14.84 -18.18 -4.14
CA VAL A 196 15.18 -16.83 -4.59
C VAL A 196 13.90 -15.99 -4.72
N PRO A 197 13.47 -15.28 -3.65
CA PRO A 197 12.25 -14.48 -3.66
C PRO A 197 12.17 -13.48 -4.82
N ASN A 198 13.28 -12.83 -5.17
CA ASN A 198 13.33 -11.81 -6.23
C ASN A 198 13.05 -12.35 -7.65
N GLU A 199 12.91 -13.67 -7.83
CA GLU A 199 12.48 -14.27 -9.10
C GLU A 199 10.95 -14.42 -9.19
N TYR A 200 10.23 -14.13 -8.11
CA TYR A 200 8.77 -14.23 -8.01
C TYR A 200 8.16 -12.85 -7.98
N VAL A 201 7.03 -12.63 -8.66
CA VAL A 201 6.26 -11.38 -8.50
C VAL A 201 5.60 -11.31 -7.12
N PHE A 202 5.16 -12.46 -6.58
CA PHE A 202 4.45 -12.55 -5.30
C PHE A 202 5.28 -13.28 -4.25
N PHE A 203 5.40 -12.67 -3.06
CA PHE A 203 6.04 -13.31 -1.92
C PHE A 203 5.10 -14.34 -1.28
N ASP A 204 3.85 -13.96 -1.04
CA ASP A 204 2.79 -14.83 -0.51
C ASP A 204 1.50 -14.69 -1.31
N GLY A 205 0.39 -15.22 -0.78
CA GLY A 205 -0.91 -15.22 -1.44
C GLY A 205 -1.48 -13.85 -1.83
N GLY A 206 -1.08 -12.78 -1.14
CA GLY A 206 -1.65 -11.44 -1.31
C GLY A 206 -0.61 -10.33 -1.52
N HIS A 207 0.67 -10.58 -1.21
CA HIS A 207 1.70 -9.56 -1.20
C HIS A 207 2.77 -9.77 -2.28
N PRO A 208 3.12 -8.73 -3.07
CA PRO A 208 4.27 -8.76 -3.96
C PRO A 208 5.60 -8.94 -3.21
N THR A 209 6.65 -9.32 -3.94
CA THR A 209 8.03 -9.24 -3.45
C THR A 209 8.56 -7.80 -3.47
N GLU A 210 9.72 -7.59 -2.86
CA GLU A 210 10.39 -6.28 -2.70
C GLU A 210 11.07 -5.69 -3.95
#